data_AF-A0A1A8GMV2-F1
#
_entry.id   AF-A0A1A8GMV2-F1
#
_cell.length_a   1.000
_cell.length_b   1.000
_cell.length_c   1.000
_cell.angle_alpha   90.00
_cell.angle_beta   90.00
_cell.angle_gamma   90.00
#
_symmetry.space_group_name_H-M   'P 1'
#
loop_
_entity.id
_entity.type
_entity.pdbx_description
1 polymer ?
#
loop_
_entity_poly.entity_id
_entity_poly.type
_entity_poly.pdbx_seq_one_letter_code
_entity_poly.pdbx_strand_id
1 'polypeptide(L)'
;FLFAVMFGDLGHGTLMACAALYLVLRETRLIAQKNDNEMFSMVFSGRYIILLMGIFSMYTGIIYNDCFSKALNIFGSGWSVRPMFGDKGANWSDATLHGSSALQLDPAVAGVFNGPYPIGIDPIWSISINKLTFLNSFKMKMSVILGVIHMIFGVTLSLFNHLYFKKPLNIYLSFIPELVFMSTLFGYLVILIFYKWISYDAQSSQHAPSLLIAFINMFLFDYSSTPLYRGQMGLQIFLVLTAVACVPCMLIVKTLVLRRQHLWRKRLGTQNFGGIRVGNGPTEDEAEIIQHDQLAQQSDDEPEFDFADVAVHQAIHTIEYCLGCIS
;
A
#
# COMPACT_ATOMS: atom_id res chain seq x y z
N PHE A 1 -14.54 -1.04 3.23
CA PHE A 1 -13.95 0.32 3.24
C PHE A 1 -13.53 0.80 1.85
N LEU A 2 -12.66 0.10 1.11
CA LEU A 2 -12.21 0.55 -0.23
C LEU A 2 -13.36 0.83 -1.21
N PHE A 3 -14.41 0.01 -1.22
CA PHE A 3 -15.64 0.30 -1.97
C PHE A 3 -16.21 1.70 -1.65
N ALA A 4 -16.28 2.05 -0.37
CA ALA A 4 -16.82 3.32 0.08
C ALA A 4 -15.96 4.52 -0.33
N VAL A 5 -14.65 4.33 -0.50
CA VAL A 5 -13.75 5.37 -1.02
C VAL A 5 -14.06 5.69 -2.49
N MET A 6 -14.45 4.67 -3.27
CA MET A 6 -14.87 4.82 -4.67
C MET A 6 -16.30 5.36 -4.80
N PHE A 7 -17.24 4.84 -4.01
CA PHE A 7 -18.67 5.18 -4.09
C PHE A 7 -18.97 6.53 -3.44
N GLY A 8 -18.46 6.78 -2.23
CA GLY A 8 -18.22 8.11 -1.68
C GLY A 8 -19.37 9.11 -1.64
N ASP A 9 -20.61 8.67 -1.40
CA ASP A 9 -21.78 9.55 -1.31
C ASP A 9 -22.65 9.19 -0.09
N LEU A 10 -23.02 10.22 0.68
CA LEU A 10 -23.88 10.06 1.85
C LEU A 10 -25.31 9.67 1.48
N GLY A 11 -25.88 10.28 0.45
CA GLY A 11 -27.26 10.07 0.02
C GLY A 11 -27.46 8.67 -0.53
N HIS A 12 -26.69 8.30 -1.55
CA HIS A 12 -26.73 6.95 -2.12
C HIS A 12 -26.30 5.87 -1.11
N GLY A 13 -25.31 6.17 -0.26
CA GLY A 13 -24.88 5.29 0.83
C GLY A 13 -26.00 4.98 1.82
N THR A 14 -26.82 6.00 2.17
CA THR A 14 -27.98 5.84 3.05
C THR A 14 -29.04 4.94 2.44
N LEU A 15 -29.35 5.11 1.15
CA LEU A 15 -30.30 4.23 0.44
C LEU A 15 -29.83 2.78 0.43
N MET A 16 -28.55 2.56 0.13
CA MET A 16 -27.96 1.23 0.11
C MET A 16 -27.94 0.58 1.51
N ALA A 17 -27.62 1.35 2.56
CA ALA A 17 -27.66 0.88 3.93
C ALA A 17 -29.08 0.52 4.38
N CYS A 18 -30.09 1.33 4.06
CA CYS A 18 -31.49 1.06 4.36
C CYS A 18 -31.99 -0.22 3.64
N ALA A 19 -31.65 -0.40 2.37
CA ALA A 19 -32.01 -1.60 1.61
C ALA A 19 -31.36 -2.87 2.19
N ALA A 20 -30.08 -2.81 2.56
CA ALA A 20 -29.39 -3.93 3.19
C ALA A 20 -29.92 -4.22 4.60
N LEU A 21 -30.23 -3.19 5.38
CA LEU A 21 -30.81 -3.32 6.71
C LEU A 21 -32.17 -4.00 6.64
N TYR A 22 -32.99 -3.69 5.64
CA TYR A 22 -34.26 -4.37 5.40
C TYR A 22 -34.08 -5.89 5.17
N LEU A 23 -33.06 -6.29 4.40
CA LEU A 23 -32.75 -7.71 4.17
C LEU A 23 -32.27 -8.42 5.45
N VAL A 24 -31.49 -7.73 6.29
CA VAL A 24 -31.02 -8.26 7.58
C VAL A 24 -32.18 -8.41 8.57
N LEU A 25 -33.04 -7.40 8.70
CA LEU A 25 -34.18 -7.43 9.63
C LEU A 25 -35.21 -8.51 9.27
N ARG A 26 -35.36 -8.84 7.98
CA ARG A 26 -36.32 -9.85 7.50
C ARG A 26 -35.66 -11.18 7.13
N GLU A 27 -34.45 -11.46 7.62
CA GLU A 27 -33.70 -12.65 7.17
C GLU A 27 -34.46 -13.97 7.41
N THR A 28 -35.12 -14.14 8.56
CA THR A 28 -35.87 -15.37 8.89
C THR A 28 -37.03 -15.62 7.93
N ARG A 29 -37.76 -14.55 7.56
CA ARG A 29 -38.89 -14.63 6.63
C ARG A 29 -38.43 -14.86 5.19
N LEU A 30 -37.35 -14.20 4.77
CA LEU A 30 -36.80 -14.31 3.42
C LEU A 30 -36.11 -15.65 3.18
N ILE A 31 -35.53 -16.27 4.22
CA ILE A 31 -35.01 -17.65 4.15
C ILE A 31 -36.16 -18.66 3.98
N ALA A 32 -37.26 -18.46 4.70
CA ALA A 32 -38.43 -19.32 4.60
C ALA A 32 -39.16 -19.20 3.24
N GLN A 33 -39.09 -18.02 2.62
CA GLN A 33 -39.65 -17.76 1.30
C GLN A 33 -38.64 -18.19 0.23
N LYS A 34 -38.74 -19.45 -0.22
CA LYS A 34 -37.91 -19.97 -1.31
C LYS A 34 -38.09 -19.09 -2.56
N ASN A 35 -37.04 -18.36 -2.92
CA ASN A 35 -37.06 -17.38 -3.99
C ASN A 35 -36.14 -17.88 -5.11
N ASP A 36 -36.69 -18.11 -6.30
CA ASP A 36 -35.98 -18.75 -7.41
C ASP A 36 -35.13 -17.76 -8.25
N ASN A 37 -35.10 -16.48 -7.86
CA ASN A 37 -34.30 -15.48 -8.56
C ASN A 37 -32.85 -15.49 -8.08
N GLU A 38 -31.94 -15.95 -8.94
CA GLU A 38 -30.50 -16.07 -8.66
C GLU A 38 -29.86 -14.74 -8.23
N MET A 39 -30.25 -13.61 -8.85
CA MET A 39 -29.72 -12.29 -8.50
C MET A 39 -30.08 -11.92 -7.05
N PHE A 40 -31.32 -12.20 -6.63
CA PHE A 40 -31.77 -11.91 -5.28
C PHE A 40 -31.06 -12.82 -4.26
N SER A 41 -30.87 -14.09 -4.60
CA SER A 41 -30.13 -15.05 -3.75
C SER A 41 -28.69 -14.59 -3.49
N MET A 42 -27.99 -14.10 -4.52
CA MET A 42 -26.64 -13.55 -4.40
C MET A 42 -26.60 -12.30 -3.51
N VAL A 43 -27.54 -11.36 -3.67
CA VAL A 43 -27.61 -10.15 -2.83
C VAL A 43 -27.95 -10.50 -1.37
N PHE A 44 -28.84 -11.48 -1.16
CA PHE A 44 -29.25 -11.92 0.16
C PHE A 44 -28.13 -12.64 0.92
N SER A 45 -27.32 -13.46 0.24
CA SER A 45 -26.14 -14.08 0.86
C SER A 45 -25.10 -13.03 1.27
N GLY A 46 -24.95 -11.95 0.49
CA GLY A 46 -24.07 -10.81 0.77
C GLY A 46 -24.63 -9.71 1.68
N ARG A 47 -25.80 -9.89 2.31
CA ARG A 47 -26.53 -8.81 3.02
C ARG A 47 -25.69 -8.03 4.05
N TYR A 48 -24.85 -8.70 4.82
CA TYR A 48 -23.97 -8.06 5.81
C TYR A 48 -22.82 -7.27 5.16
N ILE A 49 -22.32 -7.75 4.02
CA ILE A 49 -21.28 -7.05 3.25
C ILE A 49 -21.86 -5.75 2.68
N ILE A 50 -23.06 -5.81 2.10
CA ILE A 50 -23.75 -4.62 1.53
C ILE A 50 -24.08 -3.62 2.63
N LEU A 51 -24.54 -4.09 3.80
CA LEU A 51 -24.79 -3.22 4.96
C LEU A 51 -23.51 -2.46 5.36
N LEU A 52 -22.39 -3.17 5.48
CA LEU A 52 -21.10 -2.59 5.83
C LEU A 52 -20.57 -1.64 4.74
N MET A 53 -20.78 -1.96 3.46
CA MET A 53 -20.50 -1.08 2.33
C MET A 53 -21.30 0.23 2.40
N GLY A 54 -22.58 0.14 2.79
CA GLY A 54 -23.48 1.29 2.94
C GLY A 54 -23.05 2.23 4.06
N ILE A 55 -22.79 1.67 5.25
CA ILE A 55 -22.35 2.43 6.42
C ILE A 55 -21.00 3.11 6.15
N PHE A 56 -20.04 2.39 5.57
CA PHE A 56 -18.77 3.01 5.21
C PHE A 56 -18.92 4.08 4.12
N SER A 57 -19.86 3.91 3.17
CA SER A 57 -20.15 4.96 2.18
C SER A 57 -20.75 6.20 2.82
N MET A 58 -21.61 6.05 3.83
CA MET A 58 -22.13 7.20 4.57
C MET A 58 -20.98 7.95 5.25
N TYR A 59 -20.06 7.23 5.90
CA TYR A 59 -18.86 7.82 6.51
C TYR A 59 -18.00 8.56 5.48
N THR A 60 -17.63 7.92 4.36
CA THR A 60 -16.80 8.57 3.33
C THR A 60 -17.53 9.72 2.64
N GLY A 61 -18.85 9.62 2.45
CA GLY A 61 -19.69 10.70 1.93
C GLY A 61 -19.70 11.94 2.83
N ILE A 62 -19.70 11.75 4.16
CA ILE A 62 -19.53 12.86 5.12
C ILE A 62 -18.14 13.48 5.00
N ILE A 63 -17.09 12.65 4.88
CA ILE A 63 -15.71 13.14 4.71
C ILE A 63 -15.52 13.89 3.38
N TYR A 64 -16.11 13.41 2.28
CA TYR A 64 -16.11 14.13 1.02
C TYR A 64 -17.07 15.33 0.99
N ASN A 65 -17.95 15.41 1.99
CA ASN A 65 -19.01 16.40 2.09
C ASN A 65 -19.89 16.43 0.82
N ASP A 66 -20.33 15.24 0.39
CA ASP A 66 -21.17 15.07 -0.80
C ASP A 66 -22.43 14.25 -0.46
N CYS A 67 -23.58 14.85 -0.72
CA CYS A 67 -24.90 14.26 -0.58
C CYS A 67 -25.70 14.59 -1.85
N PHE A 68 -25.86 13.60 -2.74
CA PHE A 68 -26.54 13.79 -4.03
C PHE A 68 -25.96 14.97 -4.85
N SER A 69 -24.63 15.10 -4.93
CA SER A 69 -23.91 16.18 -5.64
C SER A 69 -24.02 17.56 -4.98
N LYS A 70 -24.47 17.63 -3.73
CA LYS A 70 -24.56 18.86 -2.93
C LYS A 70 -23.76 18.72 -1.64
N ALA A 71 -23.09 19.80 -1.25
CA ALA A 71 -22.37 19.86 0.01
C ALA A 71 -23.28 20.32 1.16
N LEU A 72 -22.95 19.84 2.37
CA LEU A 72 -23.63 20.18 3.60
C LEU A 72 -22.80 21.23 4.36
N ASN A 73 -23.39 22.39 4.63
CA ASN A 73 -22.76 23.43 5.43
C ASN A 73 -23.13 23.27 6.91
N ILE A 74 -22.41 22.40 7.62
CA ILE A 74 -22.69 22.05 9.03
C ILE A 74 -21.94 22.98 10.00
N PHE A 75 -20.65 23.24 9.73
CA PHE A 75 -19.78 23.98 10.67
C PHE A 75 -19.47 25.42 10.24
N GLY A 76 -19.97 25.87 9.09
CA GLY A 76 -19.55 27.13 8.46
C GLY A 76 -18.26 26.95 7.65
N SER A 77 -18.17 27.62 6.50
CA SER A 77 -16.98 27.57 5.65
C SER A 77 -15.80 28.26 6.31
N GLY A 78 -14.60 27.68 6.17
CA GLY A 78 -13.34 28.31 6.55
C GLY A 78 -12.93 29.45 5.61
N TRP A 79 -13.60 29.56 4.46
CA TRP A 79 -13.37 30.62 3.47
C TRP A 79 -14.32 31.79 3.68
N SER A 80 -13.77 33.01 3.61
CA SER A 80 -14.53 34.25 3.72
C SER A 80 -14.19 35.19 2.57
N VAL A 81 -15.21 35.69 1.91
CA VAL A 81 -15.06 36.64 0.79
C VAL A 81 -14.92 38.08 1.28
N ARG A 82 -15.34 38.38 2.52
CA ARG A 82 -15.40 39.75 3.06
C ARG A 82 -14.07 40.53 2.95
N PRO A 83 -12.89 39.93 3.24
CA PRO A 83 -11.63 40.66 3.18
C PRO A 83 -11.20 41.04 1.76
N MET A 84 -11.80 40.46 0.71
CA MET A 84 -11.48 40.81 -0.68
C MET A 84 -12.01 42.18 -1.10
N PHE A 85 -13.06 42.68 -0.44
CA PHE A 85 -13.65 44.01 -0.65
C PHE A 85 -12.90 45.14 0.09
N GLY A 86 -11.84 44.83 0.84
CA GLY A 86 -11.05 45.82 1.57
C GLY A 86 -9.73 46.17 0.88
N ASP A 87 -9.10 47.26 1.34
CA ASP A 87 -7.82 47.78 0.80
C ASP A 87 -6.65 46.79 0.90
N LYS A 88 -6.72 45.83 1.83
CA LYS A 88 -5.70 44.79 2.04
C LYS A 88 -5.89 43.55 1.16
N GLY A 89 -7.02 43.46 0.45
CA GLY A 89 -7.32 42.39 -0.50
C GLY A 89 -7.12 42.85 -1.94
N ALA A 90 -7.94 42.32 -2.85
CA ALA A 90 -7.92 42.71 -4.27
C ALA A 90 -8.77 43.96 -4.59
N ASN A 91 -9.23 44.68 -3.55
CA ASN A 91 -10.11 45.85 -3.65
C ASN A 91 -11.30 45.62 -4.61
N TRP A 92 -12.00 44.51 -4.41
CA TRP A 92 -13.19 44.20 -5.20
C TRP A 92 -14.25 45.28 -4.97
N SER A 93 -14.70 45.88 -6.07
CA SER A 93 -15.76 46.89 -6.09
C SER A 93 -16.95 46.39 -6.88
N ASP A 94 -18.09 47.07 -6.78
CA ASP A 94 -19.30 46.70 -7.50
C ASP A 94 -19.08 46.66 -9.04
N ALA A 95 -18.20 47.54 -9.55
CA ALA A 95 -17.78 47.52 -10.95
C ALA A 95 -17.07 46.22 -11.35
N THR A 96 -16.25 45.64 -10.46
CA THR A 96 -15.58 44.36 -10.72
C THR A 96 -16.57 43.19 -10.70
N LEU A 97 -17.58 43.25 -9.85
CA LEU A 97 -18.62 42.21 -9.77
C LEU A 97 -19.51 42.20 -11.02
N HIS A 98 -19.82 43.38 -11.56
CA HIS A 98 -20.57 43.51 -12.82
C HIS A 98 -19.73 43.22 -14.07
N GLY A 99 -18.41 43.44 -14.01
CA GLY A 99 -17.51 43.26 -15.15
C GLY A 99 -16.92 41.86 -15.30
N SER A 100 -16.85 41.07 -14.23
CA SER A 100 -16.18 39.75 -14.23
C SER A 100 -17.11 38.61 -13.84
N SER A 101 -17.14 37.55 -14.66
CA SER A 101 -17.97 36.36 -14.43
C SER A 101 -17.31 35.32 -13.51
N ALA A 102 -15.97 35.40 -13.34
CA ALA A 102 -15.20 34.51 -12.49
C ALA A 102 -14.15 35.32 -11.72
N LEU A 103 -14.15 35.15 -10.40
CA LEU A 103 -13.22 35.77 -9.47
C LEU A 103 -12.50 34.71 -8.66
N GLN A 104 -11.20 34.92 -8.41
CA GLN A 104 -10.38 34.01 -7.61
C GLN A 104 -10.09 34.63 -6.24
N LEU A 105 -10.35 33.86 -5.19
CA LEU A 105 -9.98 34.21 -3.82
C LEU A 105 -8.47 33.99 -3.63
N ASP A 106 -7.78 35.01 -3.12
CA ASP A 106 -6.35 34.89 -2.79
C ASP A 106 -6.19 34.36 -1.35
N PRO A 107 -5.67 33.13 -1.17
CA PRO A 107 -5.45 32.56 0.16
C PRO A 107 -4.35 33.26 0.96
N ALA A 108 -3.47 34.07 0.34
CA ALA A 108 -2.41 34.79 1.05
C ALA A 108 -2.94 36.01 1.83
N VAL A 109 -4.14 36.50 1.50
CA VAL A 109 -4.77 37.64 2.16
C VAL A 109 -5.37 37.22 3.51
N ALA A 110 -4.99 37.94 4.57
CA ALA A 110 -5.45 37.65 5.92
C ALA A 110 -6.99 37.70 6.03
N GLY A 111 -7.57 36.62 6.58
CA GLY A 111 -9.00 36.49 6.80
C GLY A 111 -9.77 35.84 5.65
N VAL A 112 -9.16 35.66 4.46
CA VAL A 112 -9.79 34.95 3.33
C VAL A 112 -9.88 33.46 3.63
N PHE A 113 -8.84 32.90 4.25
CA PHE A 113 -8.82 31.55 4.78
C PHE A 113 -8.61 31.61 6.30
N ASN A 114 -9.63 31.23 7.07
CA ASN A 114 -9.63 31.29 8.55
C ASN A 114 -9.24 29.95 9.20
N GLY A 115 -8.89 28.95 8.39
CA GLY A 115 -8.49 27.62 8.85
C GLY A 115 -9.25 26.49 8.16
N PRO A 116 -8.79 25.23 8.37
CA PRO A 116 -9.39 24.06 7.75
C PRO A 116 -10.79 23.77 8.33
N TYR A 117 -11.65 23.20 7.48
CA TYR A 117 -12.97 22.75 7.90
C TYR A 117 -12.86 21.57 8.89
N PRO A 118 -13.66 21.55 10.00
CA PRO A 118 -13.43 20.58 11.08
C PRO A 118 -13.57 19.10 10.68
N ILE A 119 -14.52 18.77 9.79
CA ILE A 119 -14.77 17.39 9.35
C ILE A 119 -14.99 17.37 7.85
N GLY A 120 -14.08 16.75 7.12
CA GLY A 120 -14.20 16.56 5.69
C GLY A 120 -13.80 17.79 4.87
N ILE A 121 -14.37 17.90 3.68
CA ILE A 121 -14.04 18.96 2.71
C ILE A 121 -14.95 20.17 2.90
N ASP A 122 -14.38 21.37 2.78
CA ASP A 122 -15.12 22.62 2.91
C ASP A 122 -16.26 22.73 1.87
N PRO A 123 -17.50 23.09 2.29
CA PRO A 123 -18.64 23.22 1.38
C PRO A 123 -18.44 24.18 0.20
N ILE A 124 -17.54 25.17 0.32
CA ILE A 124 -17.29 26.18 -0.72
C ILE A 124 -16.81 25.56 -2.04
N TRP A 125 -16.14 24.42 -1.98
CA TRP A 125 -15.66 23.72 -3.17
C TRP A 125 -16.80 23.16 -4.02
N SER A 126 -18.01 22.99 -3.48
CA SER A 126 -19.15 22.53 -4.28
C SER A 126 -19.61 23.55 -5.33
N ILE A 127 -19.42 24.84 -5.04
CA ILE A 127 -19.83 25.96 -5.90
C ILE A 127 -18.66 26.55 -6.70
N SER A 128 -17.43 26.09 -6.48
CA SER A 128 -16.25 26.64 -7.15
C SER A 128 -16.03 26.03 -8.53
N ILE A 129 -15.49 26.83 -9.45
CA ILE A 129 -15.17 26.41 -10.82
C ILE A 129 -13.99 25.41 -10.81
N ASN A 130 -13.02 25.65 -9.92
CA ASN A 130 -11.80 24.86 -9.79
C ASN A 130 -11.93 23.61 -8.88
N LYS A 131 -13.16 23.18 -8.56
CA LYS A 131 -13.40 22.04 -7.65
C LYS A 131 -12.71 20.76 -8.10
N LEU A 132 -12.72 20.49 -9.40
CA LEU A 132 -12.18 19.26 -9.98
C LEU A 132 -10.66 19.19 -9.79
N THR A 133 -9.96 20.31 -9.99
CA THR A 133 -8.50 20.38 -9.81
C THR A 133 -8.12 20.10 -8.36
N PHE A 134 -8.84 20.67 -7.40
CA PHE A 134 -8.62 20.43 -5.97
C PHE A 134 -8.92 18.97 -5.58
N LEU A 135 -10.14 18.49 -5.90
CA LEU A 135 -10.58 17.15 -5.53
C LEU A 135 -9.76 16.05 -6.19
N ASN A 136 -9.36 16.21 -7.45
CA ASN A 136 -8.51 15.21 -8.13
C ASN A 136 -7.13 15.13 -7.48
N SER A 137 -6.53 16.27 -7.12
CA SER A 137 -5.25 16.28 -6.42
C SER A 137 -5.34 15.62 -5.04
N PHE A 138 -6.42 15.86 -4.31
CA PHE A 138 -6.68 15.25 -3.01
C PHE A 138 -6.93 13.73 -3.14
N LYS A 139 -7.87 13.32 -4.01
CA LYS A 139 -8.22 11.91 -4.20
C LYS A 139 -7.04 11.08 -4.69
N MET A 140 -6.24 11.59 -5.62
CA MET A 140 -5.04 10.89 -6.09
C MET A 140 -4.06 10.61 -4.94
N LYS A 141 -3.74 11.63 -4.14
CA LYS A 141 -2.81 11.49 -2.99
C LYS A 141 -3.36 10.55 -1.92
N MET A 142 -4.65 10.67 -1.61
CA MET A 142 -5.32 9.82 -0.64
C MET A 142 -5.34 8.36 -1.10
N SER A 143 -5.61 8.08 -2.38
CA SER A 143 -5.55 6.74 -2.96
C SER A 143 -4.15 6.12 -2.84
N VAL A 144 -3.09 6.89 -3.09
CA VAL A 144 -1.70 6.41 -2.91
C VAL A 144 -1.44 6.07 -1.44
N ILE A 145 -1.84 6.93 -0.49
CA ILE A 145 -1.64 6.67 0.95
C ILE A 145 -2.37 5.39 1.38
N LEU A 146 -3.65 5.24 1.03
CA LEU A 146 -4.42 4.05 1.38
C LEU A 146 -3.86 2.79 0.72
N GLY A 147 -3.45 2.88 -0.55
CA GLY A 147 -2.86 1.76 -1.29
C GLY A 147 -1.58 1.26 -0.62
N VAL A 148 -0.65 2.15 -0.32
CA VAL A 148 0.63 1.80 0.31
C VAL A 148 0.43 1.21 1.70
N ILE A 149 -0.44 1.80 2.53
CA ILE A 149 -0.75 1.24 3.86
C ILE A 149 -1.37 -0.16 3.75
N HIS A 150 -2.29 -0.36 2.80
CA HIS A 150 -2.93 -1.66 2.57
C HIS A 150 -1.93 -2.72 2.07
N MET A 151 -1.00 -2.34 1.19
CA MET A 151 0.08 -3.23 0.72
C MET A 151 1.05 -3.57 1.85
N ILE A 152 1.47 -2.60 2.68
CA ILE A 152 2.36 -2.83 3.84
C ILE A 152 1.70 -3.80 4.80
N PHE A 153 0.40 -3.63 5.05
CA PHE A 153 -0.37 -4.54 5.87
C PHE A 153 -0.35 -5.97 5.32
N GLY A 154 -0.55 -6.14 4.00
CA GLY A 154 -0.46 -7.45 3.34
C GLY A 154 0.92 -8.12 3.49
N VAL A 155 2.00 -7.38 3.25
CA VAL A 155 3.37 -7.89 3.45
C VAL A 155 3.64 -8.22 4.93
N THR A 156 3.07 -7.45 5.86
CA THR A 156 3.20 -7.75 7.31
C THR A 156 2.52 -9.07 7.68
N LEU A 157 1.44 -9.48 7.00
CA LEU A 157 0.81 -10.79 7.22
C LEU A 157 1.72 -11.96 6.79
N SER A 158 2.60 -11.76 5.81
CA SER A 158 3.56 -12.79 5.40
C SER A 158 4.58 -13.09 6.52
N LEU A 159 4.94 -12.10 7.33
CA LEU A 159 5.78 -12.29 8.52
C LEU A 159 5.14 -13.26 9.51
N PHE A 160 3.84 -13.07 9.82
CA PHE A 160 3.11 -13.96 10.74
C PHE A 160 3.05 -15.39 10.20
N ASN A 161 2.88 -15.56 8.89
CA ASN A 161 2.94 -16.87 8.25
C ASN A 161 4.33 -17.52 8.41
N HIS A 162 5.42 -16.80 8.13
CA HIS A 162 6.78 -17.34 8.27
C HIS A 162 7.14 -17.67 9.72
N LEU A 163 6.62 -16.90 10.67
CA LEU A 163 6.77 -17.17 12.11
C LEU A 163 6.00 -18.43 12.52
N TYR A 164 4.75 -18.57 12.09
CA TYR A 164 3.91 -19.74 12.39
C TYR A 164 4.53 -21.04 11.83
N PHE A 165 4.97 -21.02 10.56
CA PHE A 165 5.61 -22.17 9.92
C PHE A 165 7.09 -22.37 10.31
N LYS A 166 7.64 -21.54 11.22
CA LYS A 166 9.01 -21.62 11.72
C LYS A 166 10.07 -21.68 10.61
N LYS A 167 9.95 -20.82 9.59
CA LYS A 167 10.90 -20.72 8.46
C LYS A 167 11.73 -19.43 8.57
N PRO A 168 12.77 -19.39 9.45
CA PRO A 168 13.51 -18.15 9.73
C PRO A 168 14.26 -17.61 8.50
N LEU A 169 14.68 -18.48 7.58
CA LEU A 169 15.39 -18.08 6.36
C LEU A 169 14.54 -17.19 5.45
N ASN A 170 13.24 -17.46 5.36
CA ASN A 170 12.32 -16.64 4.55
C ASN A 170 12.05 -15.27 5.19
N ILE A 171 12.16 -15.16 6.52
CA ILE A 171 12.02 -13.88 7.22
C ILE A 171 13.16 -12.94 6.81
N TYR A 172 14.41 -13.41 6.90
CA TYR A 172 15.57 -12.58 6.60
C TYR A 172 15.79 -12.33 5.11
N LEU A 173 15.49 -13.31 4.24
CA LEU A 173 15.84 -13.26 2.82
C LEU A 173 14.65 -12.95 1.89
N SER A 174 13.42 -12.91 2.39
CA SER A 174 12.24 -12.50 1.60
C SER A 174 11.53 -11.33 2.28
N PHE A 175 10.97 -11.52 3.48
CA PHE A 175 10.18 -10.48 4.14
C PHE A 175 10.93 -9.17 4.39
N ILE A 176 12.15 -9.22 4.95
CA ILE A 176 12.91 -7.97 5.24
C ILE A 176 13.24 -7.20 3.94
N PRO A 177 13.84 -7.81 2.90
CA PRO A 177 14.06 -7.12 1.63
C PRO A 177 12.77 -6.61 0.98
N GLU A 178 11.68 -7.38 1.01
CA GLU A 178 10.37 -6.99 0.45
C GLU A 178 9.81 -5.74 1.15
N LEU A 179 9.84 -5.72 2.48
CA LEU A 179 9.37 -4.61 3.29
C LEU A 179 10.26 -3.37 3.11
N VAL A 180 11.59 -3.54 3.11
CA VAL A 180 12.54 -2.45 2.92
C VAL A 180 12.37 -1.84 1.53
N PHE A 181 12.31 -2.65 0.48
CA PHE A 181 12.12 -2.19 -0.90
C PHE A 181 10.85 -1.34 -1.05
N MET A 182 9.72 -1.80 -0.51
CA MET A 182 8.46 -1.06 -0.66
C MET A 182 8.43 0.19 0.24
N SER A 183 9.01 0.13 1.45
CA SER A 183 9.07 1.27 2.35
C SER A 183 9.99 2.39 1.85
N THR A 184 11.12 2.06 1.22
CA THR A 184 12.07 3.07 0.72
C THR A 184 11.54 3.81 -0.51
N LEU A 185 10.75 3.17 -1.37
CA LEU A 185 10.18 3.81 -2.56
C LEU A 185 8.83 4.46 -2.25
N PHE A 186 7.82 3.64 -1.93
CA PHE A 186 6.44 4.10 -1.80
C PHE A 186 6.14 4.66 -0.41
N GLY A 187 6.76 4.11 0.64
CA GLY A 187 6.70 4.69 1.99
C GLY A 187 7.28 6.11 2.02
N TYR A 188 8.41 6.34 1.34
CA TYR A 188 8.97 7.69 1.18
C TYR A 188 8.03 8.63 0.41
N LEU A 189 7.39 8.17 -0.66
CA LEU A 189 6.40 8.98 -1.38
C LEU A 189 5.24 9.41 -0.47
N VAL A 190 4.74 8.53 0.39
CA VAL A 190 3.71 8.86 1.40
C VAL A 190 4.21 9.93 2.38
N ILE A 191 5.44 9.81 2.87
CA ILE A 191 6.06 10.81 3.76
C ILE A 191 6.15 12.17 3.06
N LEU A 192 6.55 12.20 1.78
CA LEU A 192 6.60 13.44 1.00
C LEU A 192 5.22 14.10 0.82
N ILE A 193 4.15 13.31 0.67
CA ILE A 193 2.79 13.85 0.59
C ILE A 193 2.42 14.58 1.89
N PHE A 194 2.64 13.94 3.05
CA PHE A 194 2.37 14.55 4.35
C PHE A 194 3.26 15.77 4.61
N TYR A 195 4.55 15.67 4.30
CA TYR A 195 5.48 16.79 4.42
C TYR A 195 5.03 17.97 3.58
N LYS A 196 4.62 17.74 2.32
CA LYS A 196 4.13 18.80 1.44
C LYS A 196 2.85 19.44 1.98
N TRP A 197 1.94 18.68 2.58
CA TRP A 197 0.71 19.22 3.20
C TRP A 197 0.97 20.12 4.41
N ILE A 198 2.07 19.91 5.13
CA ILE A 198 2.38 20.66 6.35
C ILE A 198 3.34 21.84 6.07
N SER A 199 4.31 21.66 5.17
CA SER A 199 5.42 22.59 5.00
C SER A 199 5.16 23.73 4.01
N TYR A 200 4.20 23.58 3.09
CA TYR A 200 3.93 24.59 2.06
C TYR A 200 2.60 25.29 2.34
N ASP A 201 2.68 26.60 2.54
CA ASP A 201 1.53 27.49 2.71
C ASP A 201 1.31 28.37 1.47
N ALA A 202 0.21 29.11 1.43
CA ALA A 202 -0.20 30.00 0.35
C ALA A 202 0.93 30.95 -0.12
N GLN A 203 1.71 31.49 0.81
CA GLN A 203 2.81 32.41 0.53
C GLN A 203 4.01 31.74 -0.15
N SER A 204 4.21 30.44 0.08
CA SER A 204 5.32 29.65 -0.48
C SER A 204 4.92 28.82 -1.71
N SER A 205 3.67 28.96 -2.16
CA SER A 205 3.05 28.11 -3.19
C SER A 205 3.77 28.16 -4.54
N GLN A 206 4.39 29.30 -4.90
CA GLN A 206 5.13 29.47 -6.15
C GLN A 206 6.36 28.55 -6.25
N HIS A 207 6.96 28.19 -5.12
CA HIS A 207 8.14 27.34 -5.07
C HIS A 207 7.81 25.87 -4.75
N ALA A 208 6.54 25.50 -4.69
CA ALA A 208 6.11 24.16 -4.33
C ALA A 208 6.37 23.17 -5.48
N PRO A 209 7.36 22.24 -5.34
CA PRO A 209 7.71 21.33 -6.41
C PRO A 209 6.62 20.28 -6.62
N SER A 210 6.54 19.72 -7.82
CA SER A 210 5.62 18.62 -8.11
C SER A 210 6.19 17.31 -7.55
N LEU A 211 5.35 16.56 -6.82
CA LEU A 211 5.78 15.31 -6.18
C LEU A 211 6.14 14.23 -7.20
N LEU A 212 5.44 14.21 -8.34
CA LEU A 212 5.67 13.26 -9.42
C LEU A 212 7.06 13.47 -10.05
N ILE A 213 7.40 14.71 -10.43
CA ILE A 213 8.71 15.00 -11.03
C ILE A 213 9.82 14.74 -10.01
N ALA A 214 9.64 15.15 -8.75
CA ALA A 214 10.62 14.87 -7.69
C ALA A 214 10.85 13.36 -7.47
N PHE A 215 9.82 12.54 -7.68
CA PHE A 215 9.90 11.08 -7.59
C PHE A 215 10.59 10.46 -8.82
N ILE A 216 10.34 10.96 -10.04
CA ILE A 216 11.05 10.52 -11.26
C ILE A 216 12.53 10.89 -11.18
N ASN A 217 12.81 12.15 -10.82
CA ASN A 217 14.17 12.69 -10.73
C ASN A 217 15.02 11.98 -9.68
N MET A 218 14.39 11.42 -8.64
CA MET A 218 15.06 10.56 -7.66
C MET A 218 15.73 9.34 -8.31
N PHE A 219 15.07 8.69 -9.27
CA PHE A 219 15.63 7.54 -9.99
C PHE A 219 16.61 7.95 -11.10
N LEU A 220 16.43 9.13 -11.68
CA LEU A 220 17.32 9.68 -12.70
C LEU A 220 18.59 10.33 -12.12
N PHE A 221 18.64 10.50 -10.80
CA PHE A 221 19.70 11.23 -10.09
C PHE A 221 19.86 12.69 -10.53
N ASP A 222 18.77 13.33 -10.96
CA ASP A 222 18.75 14.76 -11.31
C ASP A 222 18.25 15.60 -10.13
N TYR A 223 19.12 16.44 -9.56
CA TYR A 223 18.83 17.28 -8.39
C TYR A 223 18.86 18.77 -8.69
N SER A 224 18.59 19.16 -9.95
CA SER A 224 18.59 20.56 -10.40
C SER A 224 17.43 21.41 -9.86
N SER A 225 16.39 20.77 -9.31
CA SER A 225 15.16 21.43 -8.84
C SER A 225 15.24 21.94 -7.39
N THR A 226 14.31 22.80 -6.98
CA THR A 226 14.22 23.28 -5.59
C THR A 226 14.04 22.11 -4.61
N PRO A 227 14.90 21.96 -3.59
CA PRO A 227 14.76 20.88 -2.61
C PRO A 227 13.55 21.13 -1.70
N LEU A 228 12.80 20.07 -1.40
CA LEU A 228 11.67 20.09 -0.46
C LEU A 228 12.14 20.27 0.98
N TYR A 229 13.27 19.65 1.34
CA TYR A 229 13.85 19.74 2.67
C TYR A 229 15.39 19.69 2.60
N ARG A 230 16.03 20.13 3.67
CA ARG A 230 17.50 20.15 3.77
C ARG A 230 18.04 18.73 3.77
N GLY A 231 18.98 18.43 2.88
CA GLY A 231 19.59 17.10 2.77
C GLY A 231 18.83 16.10 1.90
N GLN A 232 17.82 16.54 1.13
CA GLN A 232 17.02 15.67 0.25
C GLN A 232 17.87 14.80 -0.69
N MET A 233 18.89 15.38 -1.32
CA MET A 233 19.76 14.65 -2.26
C MET A 233 20.43 13.43 -1.60
N GLY A 234 21.03 13.60 -0.42
CA GLY A 234 21.71 12.51 0.27
C GLY A 234 20.76 11.38 0.67
N LEU A 235 19.57 11.74 1.16
CA LEU A 235 18.57 10.76 1.56
C LEU A 235 17.98 10.01 0.35
N GLN A 236 17.67 10.70 -0.74
CA GLN A 236 17.14 10.11 -1.96
C GLN A 236 18.13 9.11 -2.60
N ILE A 237 19.41 9.47 -2.70
CA ILE A 237 20.46 8.56 -3.18
C ILE A 237 20.56 7.33 -2.29
N PHE A 238 20.58 7.52 -0.96
CA PHE A 238 20.64 6.41 -0.01
C PHE A 238 19.44 5.44 -0.14
N LEU A 239 18.22 5.97 -0.28
CA LEU A 239 17.01 5.17 -0.45
C LEU A 239 17.05 4.36 -1.74
N VAL A 240 17.45 4.97 -2.86
CA VAL A 240 17.53 4.28 -4.16
C VAL A 240 18.60 3.19 -4.13
N LEU A 241 19.78 3.47 -3.58
CA LEU A 241 20.84 2.46 -3.45
C LEU A 241 20.39 1.28 -2.58
N THR A 242 19.66 1.56 -1.49
CA THR A 242 19.09 0.52 -0.63
C THR A 242 18.05 -0.31 -1.38
N ALA A 243 17.16 0.32 -2.14
CA ALA A 243 16.15 -0.37 -2.94
C ALA A 243 16.80 -1.27 -4.01
N VAL A 244 17.81 -0.77 -4.73
CA VAL A 244 18.55 -1.53 -5.75
C VAL A 244 19.30 -2.70 -5.11
N ALA A 245 19.88 -2.53 -3.92
CA ALA A 245 20.56 -3.61 -3.20
C ALA A 245 19.61 -4.72 -2.70
N CYS A 246 18.34 -4.42 -2.47
CA CYS A 246 17.34 -5.42 -2.04
C CYS A 246 17.02 -6.44 -3.14
N VAL A 247 17.05 -6.03 -4.42
CA VAL A 247 16.73 -6.92 -5.56
C VAL A 247 17.70 -8.13 -5.67
N PRO A 248 19.04 -7.95 -5.72
CA PRO A 248 19.96 -9.08 -5.73
C PRO A 248 19.97 -9.84 -4.40
N CYS A 249 19.63 -9.19 -3.28
CA CYS A 249 19.46 -9.87 -1.99
C CYS A 249 18.35 -10.93 -2.07
N MET A 250 17.18 -10.59 -2.60
CA MET A 250 16.06 -11.52 -2.77
C MET A 250 16.35 -12.64 -3.78
N LEU A 251 17.01 -12.30 -4.89
CA LEU A 251 17.21 -13.23 -6.01
C LEU A 251 18.39 -14.20 -5.77
N ILE A 252 19.55 -13.67 -5.38
CA ILE A 252 20.81 -14.43 -5.34
C ILE A 252 21.08 -14.97 -3.95
N VAL A 253 20.86 -14.17 -2.90
CA VAL A 253 21.27 -14.58 -1.54
C VAL A 253 20.41 -15.75 -1.06
N LYS A 254 19.10 -15.73 -1.31
CA LYS A 254 18.21 -16.84 -0.94
C LYS A 254 18.57 -18.15 -1.64
N THR A 255 18.79 -18.12 -2.95
CA THR A 255 19.14 -19.30 -3.75
C THR A 255 20.51 -19.86 -3.36
N LEU A 256 21.52 -19.01 -3.13
CA LEU A 256 22.85 -19.44 -2.69
C LEU A 256 22.86 -19.98 -1.27
N VAL A 257 22.10 -19.39 -0.34
CA VAL A 257 22.01 -19.90 1.04
C VAL A 257 21.33 -21.26 1.06
N LEU A 258 20.26 -21.45 0.28
CA LEU A 258 19.60 -22.76 0.13
C LEU A 258 20.54 -23.81 -0.46
N ARG A 259 21.29 -23.47 -1.51
CA ARG A 259 22.33 -24.35 -2.09
C ARG A 259 23.41 -24.72 -1.07
N ARG A 260 23.89 -23.74 -0.30
CA ARG A 260 24.89 -23.97 0.75
C ARG A 260 24.35 -24.89 1.82
N GLN A 261 23.11 -24.69 2.29
CA GLN A 261 22.49 -25.60 3.28
C GLN A 261 22.34 -27.02 2.74
N HIS A 262 21.94 -27.20 1.49
CA HIS A 262 21.85 -28.53 0.87
C HIS A 262 23.21 -29.22 0.80
N LEU A 263 24.26 -28.51 0.35
CA LEU A 263 25.63 -29.04 0.31
C LEU A 263 26.18 -29.37 1.71
N TRP A 264 25.85 -28.57 2.72
CA TRP A 264 26.23 -28.83 4.11
C TRP A 264 25.54 -30.07 4.68
N ARG A 265 24.23 -30.26 4.43
CA ARG A 265 23.51 -31.48 4.82
C ARG A 265 24.06 -32.72 4.14
N LYS A 266 24.38 -32.64 2.84
CA LYS A 266 25.06 -33.75 2.15
C LYS A 266 26.38 -34.12 2.82
N ARG A 267 27.25 -33.13 3.13
CA ARG A 267 28.54 -33.39 3.80
C ARG A 267 28.39 -33.96 5.23
N LEU A 268 27.41 -33.49 6.00
CA LEU A 268 27.12 -34.01 7.35
C LEU A 268 26.54 -35.43 7.30
N GLY A 269 25.68 -35.73 6.33
CA GLY A 269 25.16 -37.09 6.09
C GLY A 269 26.27 -38.07 5.68
N THR A 270 27.28 -37.62 4.94
CA THR A 270 28.43 -38.47 4.59
C THR A 270 29.38 -38.70 5.77
N GLN A 271 29.49 -37.77 6.73
CA GLN A 271 30.35 -37.94 7.91
C GLN A 271 29.79 -38.90 8.97
N ASN A 272 28.47 -39.02 9.11
CA ASN A 272 27.86 -39.98 10.04
C ASN A 272 28.03 -41.45 9.60
N PHE A 273 28.49 -41.70 8.36
CA PHE A 273 28.84 -43.03 7.86
C PHE A 273 30.36 -43.30 7.85
N GLY A 274 31.18 -42.33 8.28
CA GLY A 274 32.64 -42.39 8.18
C GLY A 274 33.34 -42.71 9.50
N GLY A 275 33.37 -43.98 9.88
CA GLY A 275 34.52 -44.55 10.61
C GLY A 275 34.34 -44.85 12.10
N ILE A 276 34.02 -46.11 12.40
CA ILE A 276 34.59 -46.81 13.55
C ILE A 276 35.48 -47.92 12.98
N ARG A 277 36.78 -47.64 12.82
CA ARG A 277 37.79 -48.68 12.59
C ARG A 277 38.24 -49.18 13.97
N VAL A 278 37.66 -50.29 14.42
CA VAL A 278 38.21 -51.03 15.57
C VAL A 278 39.40 -51.81 15.05
N GLY A 279 40.61 -51.34 15.35
CA GLY A 279 41.82 -52.12 15.15
C GLY A 279 41.96 -53.15 16.25
N ASN A 280 42.14 -54.42 15.90
CA ASN A 280 42.74 -55.41 16.78
C ASN A 280 43.58 -56.42 15.99
N GLY A 281 44.63 -56.90 16.65
CA GLY A 281 45.81 -57.61 16.13
C GLY A 281 45.62 -58.98 15.45
N PRO A 282 46.72 -59.72 15.23
CA PRO A 282 47.01 -60.42 13.99
C PRO A 282 46.65 -61.91 14.03
N THR A 283 45.77 -62.33 13.13
CA THR A 283 45.72 -63.72 12.65
C THR A 283 45.15 -63.69 11.24
N GLU A 284 45.88 -64.33 10.32
CA GLU A 284 45.46 -64.62 8.95
C GLU A 284 44.13 -65.39 8.99
N ASP A 285 43.09 -64.80 8.40
CA ASP A 285 42.01 -65.52 7.72
C ASP A 285 41.21 -64.51 6.90
N GLU A 286 41.21 -64.70 5.58
CA GLU A 286 40.38 -63.95 4.65
C GLU A 286 38.90 -64.20 4.96
N ALA A 287 38.22 -63.16 5.43
CA ALA A 287 36.78 -63.07 5.37
C ALA A 287 36.41 -61.73 4.74
N GLU A 288 36.30 -61.71 3.42
CA GLU A 288 35.52 -60.69 2.72
C GLU A 288 34.07 -60.81 3.18
N ILE A 289 33.68 -59.97 4.15
CA ILE A 289 32.27 -59.71 4.42
C ILE A 289 31.80 -58.73 3.34
N ILE A 290 31.39 -59.26 2.20
CA ILE A 290 30.55 -58.56 1.23
C ILE A 290 29.20 -58.34 1.92
N GLN A 291 29.04 -57.21 2.61
CA GLN A 291 27.75 -56.79 3.13
C GLN A 291 26.96 -56.10 2.01
N HIS A 292 26.41 -56.94 1.13
CA HIS A 292 25.32 -56.55 0.24
C HIS A 292 24.08 -56.30 1.11
N ASP A 293 23.44 -55.16 0.89
CA ASP A 293 21.97 -55.07 0.84
C ASP A 293 21.13 -54.85 2.11
N GLN A 294 21.43 -53.87 2.97
CA GLN A 294 20.44 -53.38 3.97
C GLN A 294 20.38 -51.86 4.24
N LEU A 295 20.88 -51.00 3.34
CA LEU A 295 20.75 -49.53 3.49
C LEU A 295 20.25 -48.80 2.23
N ALA A 296 19.66 -49.53 1.28
CA ALA A 296 19.04 -48.96 0.09
C ALA A 296 17.56 -48.51 0.32
N GLN A 297 17.08 -48.47 1.57
CA GLN A 297 15.66 -48.19 1.87
C GLN A 297 15.47 -47.09 2.93
N GLN A 298 16.13 -45.95 2.75
CA GLN A 298 15.70 -44.70 3.39
C GLN A 298 16.15 -43.43 2.65
N SER A 299 16.19 -43.48 1.32
CA SER A 299 16.51 -42.33 0.48
C SER A 299 15.52 -42.12 -0.65
N ASP A 300 14.25 -42.52 -0.45
CA ASP A 300 13.14 -42.13 -1.32
C ASP A 300 12.19 -41.26 -0.49
N ASP A 301 11.78 -40.13 -1.08
CA ASP A 301 10.91 -39.06 -0.55
C ASP A 301 11.56 -37.85 0.16
N GLU A 302 12.85 -37.54 -0.09
CA GLU A 302 13.27 -36.13 -0.09
C GLU A 302 13.37 -35.69 -1.55
N PRO A 303 12.59 -34.69 -2.02
CA PRO A 303 12.64 -34.25 -3.40
C PRO A 303 14.08 -33.85 -3.75
N GLU A 304 14.59 -34.38 -4.86
CA GLU A 304 15.91 -34.03 -5.38
C GLU A 304 16.00 -32.51 -5.45
N PHE A 305 16.91 -31.91 -4.68
CA PHE A 305 17.05 -30.45 -4.65
C PHE A 305 17.59 -29.98 -6.01
N ASP A 306 16.67 -29.64 -6.90
CA ASP A 306 17.01 -29.00 -8.16
C ASP A 306 17.27 -27.50 -7.90
N PHE A 307 18.55 -27.16 -7.88
CA PHE A 307 18.98 -25.78 -7.74
C PHE A 307 18.46 -24.90 -8.87
N ALA A 308 18.33 -25.44 -10.09
CA ALA A 308 17.86 -24.68 -11.23
C ALA A 308 16.38 -24.31 -11.07
N ASP A 309 15.54 -25.26 -10.66
CA ASP A 309 14.10 -25.00 -10.42
C ASP A 309 13.87 -23.98 -9.29
N VAL A 310 14.58 -24.15 -8.16
CA VAL A 310 14.50 -23.19 -7.03
C VAL A 310 14.97 -21.79 -7.45
N ALA A 311 16.01 -21.70 -8.28
CA ALA A 311 16.51 -20.43 -8.77
C ALA A 311 15.52 -19.75 -9.74
N VAL A 312 14.89 -20.50 -10.64
CA VAL A 312 13.89 -19.98 -11.57
C VAL A 312 12.66 -19.50 -10.82
N HIS A 313 12.11 -20.29 -9.90
CA HIS A 313 10.97 -19.89 -9.08
C HIS A 313 11.25 -18.61 -8.26
N GLN A 314 12.44 -18.51 -7.66
CA GLN A 314 12.82 -17.32 -6.90
C GLN A 314 13.03 -16.09 -7.79
N ALA A 315 13.53 -16.26 -9.01
CA ALA A 315 13.66 -15.18 -9.98
C ALA A 315 12.28 -14.65 -10.41
N ILE A 316 11.35 -15.54 -10.74
CA ILE A 316 9.96 -15.18 -11.08
C ILE A 316 9.32 -14.41 -9.93
N HIS A 317 9.37 -14.96 -8.71
CA HIS A 317 8.83 -14.29 -7.53
C HIS A 317 9.40 -12.88 -7.31
N THR A 318 10.72 -12.72 -7.47
CA THR A 318 11.37 -11.41 -7.27
C THR A 318 10.95 -10.41 -8.35
N ILE A 319 10.85 -10.85 -9.61
CA ILE A 319 10.42 -10.00 -10.72
C ILE A 319 8.94 -9.61 -10.56
N GLU A 320 8.07 -10.58 -10.26
CA GLU A 320 6.65 -10.35 -10.02
C GLU A 320 6.42 -9.41 -8.84
N TYR A 321 7.16 -9.58 -7.75
CA TYR A 321 7.05 -8.67 -6.60
C TYR A 321 7.49 -7.24 -6.95
N CYS A 322 8.67 -7.07 -7.56
CA CYS A 322 9.19 -5.75 -7.89
C CYS A 322 8.31 -5.01 -8.92
N LEU A 323 7.85 -5.71 -9.96
CA LEU A 323 6.95 -5.13 -10.96
C LEU A 323 5.55 -4.91 -10.39
N GLY A 324 5.04 -5.86 -9.61
CA GLY A 324 3.74 -5.79 -8.96
C GLY A 324 3.64 -4.69 -7.90
N CYS A 325 4.75 -4.29 -7.29
CA CYS A 325 4.79 -3.12 -6.40
C CYS A 325 4.64 -1.79 -7.16
N ILE A 326 5.06 -1.74 -8.43
CA ILE A 326 5.02 -0.53 -9.27
C ILE A 326 3.70 -0.43 -10.03
N SER A 327 3.16 -1.56 -10.45
CA SER A 327 1.85 -1.67 -11.11
C SER A 327 0.70 -1.29 -10.20
#